data_AF-A0A4Q0PL36-F1
#
_entry.id   AF-A0A4Q0PL36-F1
#
_cell.length_a   1.000
_cell.length_b   1.000
_cell.length_c   1.000
_cell.angle_alpha   90.00
_cell.angle_beta   90.00
_cell.angle_gamma   90.00
#
_symmetry.space_group_name_H-M   'P 1'
#
loop_
_entity.id
_entity.type
_entity.pdbx_description
1 polymer ?
#
loop_
_entity_poly.entity_id
_entity_poly.type
_entity_poly.pdbx_seq_one_letter_code
_entity_poly.pdbx_strand_id
1 'polypeptide(L)'
;MENEKSIPIEAWVATSLPFNYGPANYSGAGGLILELKTEVFIFRASEIRLFDDEREIDFIDTDEELISLSEWNALFRRGRN
;
A
#
# COMPACT_ATOMS: atom_id res chain seq x y z
N MET A 1 7.90 18.27 25.83
CA MET A 1 7.84 18.25 24.35
C MET A 1 9.01 17.39 23.91
N GLU A 2 8.74 16.15 23.51
CA GLU A 2 9.76 15.29 22.90
C GLU A 2 10.19 15.91 21.58
N ASN A 3 11.50 16.07 21.38
CA ASN A 3 12.04 16.49 20.09
C ASN A 3 11.76 15.38 19.08
N GLU A 4 10.82 15.61 18.16
CA GLU A 4 10.62 14.73 17.00
C GLU A 4 11.91 14.68 16.19
N LYS A 5 12.62 13.56 16.30
CA LYS A 5 13.86 13.32 15.57
C LYS A 5 13.49 12.97 14.13
N SER A 6 13.60 13.93 13.22
CA SER A 6 13.44 13.68 11.79
C SER A 6 14.67 12.97 11.24
N ILE A 7 14.45 11.91 10.45
CA ILE A 7 15.50 11.17 9.75
C ILE A 7 15.33 11.48 8.26
N PRO A 8 16.36 12.04 7.59
CA PRO A 8 16.29 12.30 6.16
C PRO A 8 16.26 10.97 5.39
N ILE A 9 15.40 10.90 4.40
CA ILE A 9 15.28 9.75 3.49
C ILE A 9 15.28 10.26 2.05
N GLU A 10 15.84 9.47 1.14
CA GLU A 10 15.73 9.67 -0.31
C GLU A 10 14.98 8.48 -0.90
N ALA A 11 13.98 8.73 -1.73
CA ALA A 11 13.21 7.69 -2.40
C ALA A 11 13.12 7.95 -3.91
N TRP A 12 13.31 6.90 -4.71
CA TRP A 12 13.09 6.92 -6.16
C TRP A 12 11.77 6.25 -6.46
N VAL A 13 10.86 6.98 -7.09
CA VAL A 13 9.45 6.58 -7.24
C VAL A 13 9.10 6.44 -8.72
N ALA A 14 8.52 5.30 -9.08
CA ALA A 14 7.95 5.07 -10.39
C ALA A 14 6.46 5.44 -10.39
N THR A 15 6.12 6.67 -10.80
CA THR A 15 4.73 7.13 -10.88
C THR A 15 3.91 6.47 -12.00
N SER A 16 4.59 5.91 -13.00
CA SER A 16 3.97 5.07 -14.05
C SER A 16 3.45 3.73 -13.52
N LEU A 17 3.91 3.31 -12.34
CA LEU A 17 3.42 2.16 -11.59
C LEU A 17 2.69 2.68 -10.35
N PRO A 18 1.38 3.00 -10.43
CA PRO A 18 0.63 3.72 -9.39
C PRO A 18 0.29 2.84 -8.16
N PHE A 19 1.15 1.88 -7.83
CA PHE A 19 1.06 1.09 -6.62
C PHE A 19 1.69 1.88 -5.49
N ASN A 20 0.87 2.34 -4.55
CA ASN A 20 1.33 3.16 -3.44
C ASN A 20 2.02 2.31 -2.36
N TYR A 21 3.17 1.74 -2.70
CA TYR A 21 3.86 0.71 -1.95
C TYR A 21 5.38 0.92 -1.98
N GLY A 22 6.04 0.41 -0.95
CA GLY A 22 7.49 0.49 -0.81
C GLY A 22 8.01 -0.36 0.35
N PRO A 23 9.34 -0.50 0.45
CA PRO A 23 9.98 -1.31 1.47
C PRO A 23 9.81 -0.71 2.87
N ALA A 24 9.87 -1.54 3.91
CA ALA A 24 9.92 -1.11 5.31
C ALA A 24 8.80 -0.12 5.74
N ASN A 25 7.58 -0.33 5.25
CA ASN A 25 6.40 0.53 5.49
C ASN A 25 6.48 1.95 4.90
N TYR A 26 7.47 2.24 4.06
CA TYR A 26 7.47 3.47 3.28
C TYR A 26 6.45 3.37 2.14
N SER A 27 5.48 4.26 2.16
CA SER A 27 4.41 4.37 1.17
C SER A 27 3.92 5.83 1.14
N GLY A 28 2.92 6.14 0.33
CA GLY A 28 2.34 7.48 0.23
C GLY A 28 2.97 8.37 -0.85
N ALA A 29 3.96 7.87 -1.60
CA ALA A 29 4.71 8.67 -2.56
C ALA A 29 4.05 8.78 -3.96
N GLY A 30 2.83 8.26 -4.12
CA GLY A 30 2.08 8.35 -5.38
C GLY A 30 2.57 7.42 -6.48
N GLY A 31 3.30 6.36 -6.12
CA GLY A 31 3.80 5.34 -7.03
C GLY A 31 4.66 4.32 -6.28
N LEU A 32 5.19 3.35 -7.02
CA LEU A 32 6.03 2.31 -6.45
C LEU A 32 7.42 2.86 -6.11
N ILE A 33 7.87 2.68 -4.86
CA ILE A 33 9.24 3.04 -4.45
C ILE A 33 10.19 1.96 -4.93
N LEU A 34 11.06 2.30 -5.88
CA LEU A 34 12.08 1.40 -6.45
C LEU A 34 13.37 1.39 -5.65
N GLU A 35 13.71 2.52 -5.04
CA GLU A 35 14.87 2.65 -4.18
C GLU A 35 14.54 3.54 -3.00
N LEU A 36 14.99 3.13 -1.82
CA LEU A 36 14.90 3.88 -0.58
C LEU A 36 16.29 3.91 0.06
N LYS A 37 16.82 5.11 0.25
CA LYS A 37 18.05 5.35 0.99
C LYS A 37 17.75 6.02 2.31
N THR A 38 18.31 5.45 3.37
CA THR A 38 18.40 6.06 4.69
C THR A 38 19.88 6.22 5.05
N GLU A 39 20.16 6.79 6.22
CA GLU A 39 21.53 6.86 6.74
C GLU A 39 22.12 5.48 7.06
N VAL A 40 21.28 4.45 7.25
CA VAL A 40 21.69 3.13 7.76
C VAL A 40 21.65 2.05 6.68
N PHE A 41 20.73 2.14 5.73
CA PHE A 41 20.52 1.11 4.72
C PHE A 41 20.02 1.68 3.40
N ILE A 42 20.20 0.88 2.35
CA ILE A 42 19.64 1.12 1.03
C ILE A 42 18.83 -0.10 0.62
N PHE A 43 17.55 0.10 0.31
CA PHE A 43 16.73 -0.86 -0.41
C PHE A 43 16.69 -0.49 -1.87
N ARG A 44 16.93 -1.45 -2.76
CA ARG A 44 16.80 -1.29 -4.21
C ARG A 44 16.06 -2.50 -4.77
N ALA A 45 15.00 -2.25 -5.54
CA ALA A 45 14.31 -3.28 -6.28
C ALA A 45 15.26 -3.88 -7.32
N SER A 46 15.49 -5.19 -7.25
CA SER A 46 16.27 -5.92 -8.25
C SER A 46 15.42 -6.40 -9.42
N GLU A 47 14.13 -6.62 -9.18
CA GLU A 47 13.20 -7.18 -10.16
C GLU A 47 11.76 -6.76 -9.81
N ILE A 48 10.94 -6.53 -10.84
CA ILE A 48 9.50 -6.34 -10.72
C ILE A 48 8.84 -7.38 -11.61
N ARG A 49 8.09 -8.31 -11.01
CA ARG A 49 7.26 -9.28 -11.74
C ARG A 49 5.82 -8.85 -11.56
N LEU A 50 5.21 -8.34 -12.63
CA LEU A 50 3.85 -7.83 -12.53
C LEU A 50 2.84 -8.98 -12.53
N PHE A 51 2.97 -10.01 -13.38
CA PHE A 51 2.30 -11.32 -13.29
C PHE A 51 3.03 -12.30 -14.23
N ASP A 52 2.99 -13.61 -13.97
CA ASP A 52 3.47 -14.63 -14.94
C ASP A 52 2.33 -15.17 -15.81
N ASP A 53 1.08 -15.11 -15.34
CA ASP A 53 -0.15 -15.51 -16.03
C ASP A 53 -1.26 -14.46 -15.83
N GLU A 54 -2.20 -14.37 -16.77
CA GLU A 54 -3.41 -13.55 -16.62
C GLU A 54 -4.19 -14.03 -15.39
N ARG A 55 -4.30 -13.17 -14.37
CA ARG A 55 -5.20 -13.42 -13.25
C ARG A 55 -6.59 -12.92 -13.62
N GLU A 56 -7.53 -13.85 -13.73
CA GLU A 56 -8.94 -13.52 -13.74
C GLU A 56 -9.29 -12.95 -12.36
N ILE A 57 -9.78 -11.71 -12.33
CA ILE A 57 -10.35 -11.14 -11.12
C ILE A 57 -11.77 -11.68 -11.07
N ASP A 58 -12.01 -12.63 -10.17
CA ASP A 58 -13.37 -13.03 -9.83
C ASP A 58 -14.05 -11.83 -9.18
N PHE A 59 -14.83 -11.11 -9.99
CA PHE A 59 -15.79 -10.18 -9.43
C PHE A 59 -16.79 -11.00 -8.63
N ILE A 60 -17.09 -10.54 -7.41
CA ILE A 60 -18.16 -11.11 -6.60
C ILE A 60 -19.40 -11.23 -7.49
N ASP A 61 -19.97 -12.44 -7.53
CA ASP A 61 -21.22 -12.70 -8.23
C ASP A 61 -22.27 -11.77 -7.62
N THR A 62 -22.95 -10.99 -8.45
CA THR A 62 -23.87 -9.91 -8.00
C THR A 62 -25.08 -10.42 -7.20
N ASP A 63 -25.19 -11.74 -7.06
CA ASP A 63 -26.14 -12.44 -6.21
C ASP A 63 -25.72 -12.47 -4.73
N GLU A 64 -24.47 -12.11 -4.39
CA GLU A 64 -24.06 -11.80 -3.02
C GLU A 64 -24.61 -10.42 -2.59
N GLU A 65 -25.16 -10.33 -1.38
CA GLU A 65 -25.77 -9.09 -0.88
C GLU A 65 -24.75 -7.94 -0.83
N LEU A 66 -24.87 -7.01 -1.79
CA LEU A 66 -24.16 -5.74 -1.76
C LEU A 66 -24.65 -4.93 -0.56
N ILE A 67 -23.83 -4.81 0.47
CA ILE A 67 -24.09 -3.92 1.59
C ILE A 67 -23.60 -2.50 1.29
N SER A 68 -24.38 -1.51 1.69
CA SER A 68 -23.95 -0.11 1.66
C SER A 68 -22.82 0.16 2.66
N LEU A 69 -22.02 1.20 2.40
CA LEU A 69 -20.97 1.65 3.34
C LEU A 69 -21.55 1.98 4.73
N SER A 70 -22.79 2.47 4.79
CA SER A 70 -23.51 2.70 6.05
C SER A 70 -23.80 1.41 6.82
N GLU A 71 -24.24 0.35 6.12
CA GLU A 71 -24.52 -0.96 6.74
C GLU A 71 -23.24 -1.63 7.21
N TRP A 72 -22.18 -1.59 6.40
CA TRP A 72 -20.86 -2.08 6.80
C TRP A 72 -20.38 -1.39 8.09
N ASN A 73 -20.43 -0.06 8.15
CA ASN A 73 -20.03 0.68 9.34
C ASN A 73 -20.87 0.33 10.58
N ALA A 74 -22.15 0.02 10.42
CA ALA A 74 -23.03 -0.38 11.51
C ALA A 74 -22.72 -1.78 12.04
N LEU A 75 -22.43 -2.74 11.15
CA LEU A 75 -22.08 -4.12 11.51
C LEU A 75 -20.76 -4.17 12.29
N PHE A 76 -19.74 -3.44 11.84
CA PHE A 76 -18.40 -3.53 12.42
C PHE A 76 -18.14 -2.52 13.57
N ARG A 77 -19.06 -1.60 13.87
CA ARG A 77 -18.99 -0.75 15.09
C ARG A 77 -19.52 -1.42 16.35
N ARG A 78 -20.25 -2.54 16.25
CA ARG A 78 -20.81 -3.26 17.42
C ARG A 78 -19.82 -4.22 18.12
N GLY A 79 -18.68 -4.53 17.50
CA GLY A 79 -17.70 -5.52 18.00
C GLY A 79 -16.58 -4.97 18.89
N ARG A 80 -16.58 -3.68 19.26
CA ARG A 80 -15.69 -3.13 20.29
C ARG A 80 -16.50 -2.66 21.50
N ASN A 81 -16.85 -3.60 22.37
CA ASN A 81 -17.10 -3.37 23.80
C ASN A 81 -16.52 -4.56 24.56
#